data_AF-A0A936IAE1-F1
#
_entry.id   AF-A0A936IAE1-F1
#
_cell.length_a   1.000
_cell.length_b   1.000
_cell.length_c   1.000
_cell.angle_alpha   90.00
_cell.angle_beta   90.00
_cell.angle_gamma   90.00
#
_symmetry.space_group_name_H-M   'P 1'
#
loop_
_entity.id
_entity.type
_entity.pdbx_description
1 polymer ?
#
loop_
_entity_poly.entity_id
_entity_poly.type
_entity_poly.pdbx_seq_one_letter_code
_entity_poly.pdbx_strand_id
1 'polypeptide(L)'
;MTAINAIIAGILFIWNPTGKLLGMNTDYLQYSPFDSYMIPGIILFIVNGVMNVIATIFILRKNRLGSLLAILQGMLLCGWIGIQVLMVKDFNLLHVSMLLIGFIFIIGGCILRFYKN
;
A
#
# COMPACT_ATOMS: atom_id res chain seq x y z
N MET A 1 -5.59 -7.41 -6.47
CA MET A 1 -4.42 -6.99 -7.30
C MET A 1 -3.44 -6.11 -6.51
N THR A 2 -3.89 -5.15 -5.68
CA THR A 2 -3.00 -4.26 -4.90
C THR A 2 -1.94 -4.97 -4.06
N ALA A 3 -2.33 -5.99 -3.29
CA ALA A 3 -1.38 -6.77 -2.48
C ALA A 3 -0.25 -7.41 -3.32
N ILE A 4 -0.61 -7.97 -4.48
CA ILE A 4 0.34 -8.63 -5.38
C ILE A 4 1.34 -7.61 -5.93
N ASN A 5 0.85 -6.47 -6.42
CA ASN A 5 1.71 -5.41 -6.93
C ASN A 5 2.65 -4.88 -5.85
N ALA A 6 2.15 -4.68 -4.62
CA ALA A 6 2.95 -4.21 -3.49
C ALA A 6 4.03 -5.23 -3.06
N ILE A 7 3.70 -6.52 -3.08
CA ILE A 7 4.66 -7.60 -2.79
C ILE A 7 5.76 -7.63 -3.86
N ILE A 8 5.39 -7.66 -5.14
CA ILE A 8 6.36 -7.74 -6.24
C ILE A 8 7.25 -6.50 -6.25
N ALA A 9 6.66 -5.30 -6.23
CA ALA A 9 7.43 -4.07 -6.22
C ALA A 9 8.30 -3.94 -4.96
N GLY A 10 7.77 -4.32 -3.79
CA GLY A 10 8.52 -4.32 -2.54
C GLY A 10 9.74 -5.24 -2.57
N ILE A 11 9.58 -6.47 -3.06
CA ILE A 11 10.70 -7.42 -3.24
C ILE A 11 11.75 -6.85 -4.21
N LEU A 12 11.32 -6.29 -5.35
CA LEU A 12 12.25 -5.75 -6.34
C LEU A 12 13.05 -4.56 -5.79
N PHE A 13 12.42 -3.69 -5.00
CA PHE A 13 13.10 -2.60 -4.32
C PHE A 13 14.04 -3.07 -3.19
N ILE A 14 13.70 -4.15 -2.50
CA ILE A 14 14.59 -4.74 -1.48
C ILE A 14 15.80 -5.42 -2.14
N TRP A 15 15.58 -6.17 -3.21
CA TRP A 15 16.63 -6.88 -3.94
C TRP A 15 17.58 -5.91 -4.64
N ASN A 16 17.03 -4.89 -5.31
CA ASN A 16 17.80 -3.87 -6.00
C ASN A 16 17.24 -2.48 -5.66
N PRO A 17 17.77 -1.83 -4.61
CA PRO A 17 17.23 -0.58 -4.08
C PRO A 17 17.56 0.66 -4.93
N THR A 18 18.08 0.47 -6.15
CA THR A 18 18.27 1.57 -7.12
C THR A 18 16.99 1.90 -7.89
N GLY A 19 16.00 1.00 -7.89
CA GLY A 19 14.74 1.15 -8.64
C GLY A 19 14.83 0.76 -10.12
N LYS A 20 16.02 0.42 -10.64
CA LYS A 20 16.24 0.08 -12.05
C LYS A 20 15.38 -1.08 -12.57
N LEU A 21 15.11 -2.07 -11.72
CA LEU A 21 14.27 -3.23 -12.08
C LEU A 21 12.81 -2.83 -12.38
N LEU A 22 12.38 -1.66 -11.92
CA LEU A 22 11.06 -1.08 -12.16
C LEU A 22 11.12 0.13 -13.11
N GLY A 23 12.26 0.32 -13.80
CA GLY A 23 12.45 1.45 -14.72
C GLY A 23 12.62 2.81 -14.02
N MET A 24 12.95 2.81 -12.72
CA MET A 24 13.15 4.03 -11.92
C MET A 24 14.62 4.26 -11.61
N ASN A 25 14.95 5.48 -11.15
CA ASN A 25 16.24 5.82 -10.56
C ASN A 25 16.04 6.49 -9.19
N THR A 26 17.10 6.54 -8.39
CA THR A 26 17.12 7.19 -7.06
C THR A 26 16.91 8.70 -7.12
N ASP A 27 17.10 9.35 -8.28
CA ASP A 27 16.82 10.79 -8.45
C ASP A 27 15.36 11.15 -8.17
N TYR A 28 14.44 10.19 -8.33
CA TYR A 28 13.04 10.37 -7.95
C TYR A 28 12.85 10.52 -6.43
N LEU A 29 13.84 10.11 -5.63
CA LEU A 29 13.85 10.24 -4.17
C LEU A 29 14.57 11.52 -3.69
N GLN A 30 15.00 12.42 -4.58
CA GLN A 30 15.83 13.59 -4.24
C GLN A 30 15.24 14.52 -3.16
N TYR A 31 13.92 14.58 -3.03
CA TYR A 31 13.22 15.40 -2.03
C TYR A 31 12.80 14.60 -0.79
N SER A 32 13.09 13.31 -0.79
CA SER A 32 12.73 12.37 0.25
C SER A 32 13.89 12.21 1.25
N PRO A 33 13.62 11.76 2.49
CA PRO A 33 14.66 11.40 3.46
C PRO A 33 15.39 10.07 3.13
N PHE A 34 15.17 9.49 1.95
CA PHE A 34 15.72 8.18 1.56
C PHE A 34 16.68 8.30 0.38
N ASP A 35 17.89 7.75 0.55
CA ASP A 35 18.88 7.66 -0.54
C ASP A 35 18.65 6.47 -1.48
N SER A 36 17.75 5.56 -1.11
CA SER A 36 17.44 4.36 -1.89
C SER A 36 16.03 3.85 -1.63
N TYR A 37 15.54 2.97 -2.50
CA TYR A 37 14.20 2.39 -2.37
C TYR A 37 14.11 1.27 -1.33
N MET A 38 15.17 0.93 -0.60
CA MET A 38 15.17 -0.17 0.37
C MET A 38 14.06 0.01 1.43
N ILE A 39 14.06 1.15 2.13
CA ILE A 39 13.08 1.43 3.19
C ILE A 39 11.65 1.54 2.62
N PRO A 40 11.40 2.32 1.55
CA PRO A 40 10.11 2.30 0.87
C PRO A 40 9.65 0.90 0.45
N GLY A 41 10.57 0.07 -0.05
CA GLY A 41 10.32 -1.29 -0.49
C GLY A 41 9.87 -2.21 0.65
N ILE A 42 10.51 -2.11 1.82
CA ILE A 42 10.10 -2.85 3.02
C ILE A 42 8.70 -2.44 3.46
N ILE A 43 8.39 -1.14 3.51
CA ILE A 43 7.07 -0.66 3.90
C ILE A 43 6.02 -1.13 2.89
N LEU A 44 6.32 -1.04 1.60
CA LEU A 44 5.44 -1.51 0.53
C LEU A 44 5.18 -3.02 0.65
N PHE A 45 6.21 -3.83 0.87
CA PHE A 45 6.11 -5.28 1.03
C PHE A 45 5.28 -5.66 2.26
N ILE A 46 5.60 -5.11 3.43
CA ILE A 46 4.95 -5.52 4.69
C ILE A 46 3.57 -4.90 4.83
N VAL A 47 3.48 -3.57 4.75
CA VAL A 47 2.26 -2.81 5.10
C VAL A 47 1.23 -2.89 3.97
N ASN A 48 1.66 -2.73 2.72
CA ASN A 48 0.73 -2.73 1.58
C ASN A 48 0.57 -4.10 0.92
N GLY A 49 1.56 -4.98 1.08
CA GLY A 49 1.54 -6.37 0.62
C GLY A 49 0.97 -7.32 1.66
N VAL A 50 1.78 -7.68 2.66
CA VAL A 50 1.47 -8.74 3.63
C VAL A 50 0.21 -8.43 4.44
N MET A 51 0.06 -7.22 5.00
CA MET A 51 -1.15 -6.89 5.78
C MET A 51 -2.43 -6.93 4.94
N ASN A 52 -2.33 -6.57 3.66
CA ASN A 52 -3.46 -6.65 2.72
C ASN A 52 -3.87 -8.11 2.45
N VAL A 53 -2.90 -9.02 2.31
CA VAL A 53 -3.18 -10.46 2.22
C VAL A 53 -3.84 -10.97 3.50
N ILE A 54 -3.35 -10.58 4.67
CA ILE A 54 -3.95 -10.96 5.96
C ILE A 54 -5.41 -10.46 6.05
N ALA A 55 -5.65 -9.19 5.72
CA ALA A 55 -7.00 -8.62 5.70
C ALA A 55 -7.92 -9.42 4.78
N THR A 56 -7.45 -9.74 3.57
CA THR A 56 -8.19 -10.54 2.58
C THR A 56 -8.55 -11.93 3.13
N ILE A 57 -7.59 -12.64 3.74
CA ILE A 57 -7.84 -13.97 4.34
C ILE A 57 -8.91 -13.89 5.43
N PHE A 58 -8.87 -12.87 6.29
CA PHE A 58 -9.84 -12.71 7.37
C PHE A 58 -11.25 -12.36 6.87
N ILE A 59 -11.34 -11.57 5.79
CA ILE A 59 -12.61 -11.28 5.11
C ILE A 59 -13.19 -12.57 4.52
N LEU A 60 -12.38 -13.36 3.79
CA LEU A 60 -12.80 -14.61 3.17
C LEU A 60 -13.24 -15.66 4.19
N ARG A 61 -12.57 -15.73 5.35
CA ARG A 61 -12.97 -16.57 6.48
C ARG A 61 -14.21 -16.07 7.23
N LYS A 62 -14.86 -15.01 6.75
CA LYS A 62 -16.01 -14.34 7.38
C LYS A 62 -15.75 -13.93 8.83
N ASN A 63 -14.49 -13.74 9.23
CA ASN A 63 -14.14 -13.31 10.59
C ASN A 63 -14.64 -11.87 10.83
N ARG A 64 -15.09 -11.57 12.05
CA ARG A 64 -15.51 -10.21 12.45
C ARG A 64 -14.35 -9.20 12.29
N LEU A 65 -13.12 -9.64 12.59
CA LEU A 65 -11.91 -8.83 12.44
C LEU A 65 -11.61 -8.43 10.98
N GLY A 66 -12.12 -9.16 9.98
CA GLY A 66 -11.89 -8.83 8.58
C GLY A 66 -12.39 -7.44 8.19
N SER A 67 -13.49 -7.00 8.78
CA SER A 67 -14.03 -5.64 8.55
C SER A 67 -13.09 -4.56 9.09
N LEU A 68 -12.57 -4.74 10.31
CA LEU A 68 -11.63 -3.81 10.93
C LEU A 68 -10.30 -3.77 10.17
N LEU A 69 -9.78 -4.93 9.75
CA LEU A 69 -8.55 -5.03 8.98
C LEU A 69 -8.70 -4.39 7.59
N ALA A 70 -9.86 -4.48 6.95
CA ALA A 70 -10.13 -3.76 5.70
C ALA A 70 -10.05 -2.24 5.89
N ILE A 71 -10.70 -1.70 6.93
CA ILE A 71 -10.68 -0.27 7.23
C ILE A 71 -9.23 0.18 7.54
N LEU A 72 -8.53 -0.57 8.39
CA LEU A 72 -7.13 -0.31 8.72
C LEU A 72 -6.25 -0.30 7.46
N GLN A 73 -6.40 -1.30 6.59
CA GLN A 73 -5.63 -1.38 5.35
C GLN A 73 -5.89 -0.18 4.44
N GLY A 74 -7.15 0.26 4.32
CA GLY A 74 -7.49 1.44 3.54
C GLY A 74 -6.86 2.72 4.10
N MET A 75 -6.87 2.89 5.43
CA MET A 75 -6.20 4.01 6.09
C MET A 75 -4.68 4.00 5.88
N LEU A 76 -4.05 2.82 6.01
CA LEU A 76 -2.62 2.66 5.78
C LEU A 76 -2.23 2.94 4.32
N LEU A 77 -3.03 2.46 3.36
CA LEU A 77 -2.79 2.72 1.94
C LEU A 77 -2.93 4.21 1.61
N CYS A 78 -3.99 4.88 2.09
CA CYS A 78 -4.16 6.32 1.89
C CYS A 78 -3.04 7.12 2.55
N GLY A 79 -2.67 6.78 3.78
CA GLY A 79 -1.57 7.44 4.50
C GLY A 79 -0.23 7.27 3.80
N TRP A 80 0.07 6.05 3.32
CA TRP A 80 1.29 5.76 2.56
C TRP A 80 1.37 6.59 1.29
N ILE A 81 0.30 6.62 0.47
CA ILE A 81 0.29 7.41 -0.76
C ILE A 81 0.40 8.91 -0.46
N GLY A 82 -0.28 9.41 0.58
CA GLY A 82 -0.17 10.81 0.98
C GLY A 82 1.27 11.18 1.36
N ILE A 83 1.91 10.39 2.21
CA ILE A 83 3.31 10.58 2.62
C ILE A 83 4.25 10.48 1.40
N GLN A 84 4.03 9.49 0.53
CA GLN A 84 4.85 9.28 -0.68
C GLN A 84 4.78 10.47 -1.65
N VAL A 85 3.57 10.99 -1.92
CA VAL A 85 3.36 12.17 -2.77
C VAL A 85 4.06 13.39 -2.18
N LEU A 86 3.99 13.59 -0.86
CA LEU A 86 4.67 14.70 -0.19
C LEU A 86 6.20 14.59 -0.27
N MET A 87 6.72 13.36 -0.11
CA MET A 87 8.17 13.10 -0.13
C MET A 87 8.79 13.23 -1.51
N VAL A 88 8.10 12.75 -2.55
CA VAL A 88 8.64 12.76 -3.91
C VAL A 88 8.25 14.02 -4.69
N LYS A 89 7.21 14.73 -4.23
CA LYS A 89 6.64 15.92 -4.90
C LYS A 89 6.17 15.61 -6.32
N ASP A 90 5.70 14.38 -6.54
CA ASP A 90 5.07 13.96 -7.80
C ASP A 90 3.63 13.48 -7.55
N PHE A 91 2.74 13.76 -8.49
CA PHE A 91 1.36 13.31 -8.44
C PHE A 91 0.92 12.79 -9.81
N ASN A 92 0.45 11.54 -9.85
CA ASN A 92 0.19 10.83 -11.09
C ASN A 92 -1.00 9.87 -10.94
N LEU A 93 -1.40 9.24 -12.05
CA LEU A 93 -2.54 8.32 -12.11
C LEU A 93 -2.43 7.12 -11.18
N LEU A 94 -1.21 6.63 -10.90
CA LEU A 94 -1.02 5.53 -9.95
C LEU A 94 -1.39 6.00 -8.53
N HIS A 95 -0.97 7.20 -8.11
CA HIS A 95 -1.34 7.76 -6.81
C HIS A 95 -2.87 7.90 -6.69
N VAL A 96 -3.55 8.41 -7.72
CA VAL A 96 -5.02 8.55 -7.75
C VAL A 96 -5.70 7.19 -7.61
N SER A 97 -5.28 6.20 -8.42
CA SER A 97 -5.89 4.87 -8.40
C SER A 97 -5.71 4.16 -7.04
N MET A 98 -4.53 4.28 -6.41
CA MET A 98 -4.28 3.68 -5.10
C MET A 98 -5.07 4.36 -3.98
N LEU A 99 -5.23 5.69 -4.03
CA LEU A 99 -6.09 6.42 -3.09
C LEU A 99 -7.55 5.97 -3.20
N LEU A 100 -8.08 5.86 -4.43
CA LEU A 100 -9.44 5.36 -4.65
C LEU A 100 -9.62 3.95 -4.09
N ILE A 101 -8.64 3.06 -4.28
CA ILE A 101 -8.70 1.72 -3.71
C ILE A 101 -8.66 1.77 -2.17
N GLY A 102 -7.87 2.67 -1.58
CA GLY A 102 -7.86 2.88 -0.13
C GLY A 102 -9.23 3.29 0.41
N PHE A 103 -9.92 4.23 -0.26
CA PHE A 103 -11.28 4.61 0.09
C PHE A 103 -12.28 3.45 -0.07
N ILE A 104 -12.15 2.64 -1.13
CA ILE A 104 -13.00 1.45 -1.32
C ILE A 104 -12.81 0.46 -0.16
N PHE A 105 -11.59 0.25 0.34
CA PHE A 105 -11.35 -0.59 1.51
C PHE A 105 -11.98 -0.04 2.78
N ILE A 106 -11.89 1.27 3.01
CA ILE A 106 -12.53 1.93 4.16
C ILE A 106 -14.06 1.76 4.08
N ILE A 107 -14.66 2.14 2.95
CA ILE A 107 -16.12 2.08 2.77
C ILE A 107 -16.62 0.64 2.83
N GLY A 108 -15.98 -0.27 2.11
CA GLY A 108 -16.34 -1.69 2.11
C GLY A 108 -16.20 -2.32 3.49
N GLY A 109 -15.15 -1.99 4.23
CA GLY A 109 -14.95 -2.44 5.60
C GLY A 109 -16.02 -1.91 6.56
N CYS A 110 -16.41 -0.63 6.44
CA CYS A 110 -17.51 -0.05 7.20
C CYS A 110 -18.84 -0.77 6.92
N ILE A 111 -19.18 -0.98 5.64
CA ILE A 111 -20.41 -1.69 5.24
C ILE A 111 -20.41 -3.12 5.80
N LEU A 112 -19.31 -3.87 5.66
CA LEU A 112 -19.17 -5.22 6.21
C LEU A 112 -19.33 -5.26 7.72
N ARG A 113 -18.92 -4.21 8.43
CA ARG A 113 -19.09 -4.09 9.88
C ARG A 113 -20.55 -3.86 10.25
N PHE A 114 -21.25 -2.99 9.52
CA PHE A 114 -22.69 -2.74 9.73
C PHE A 114 -23.54 -3.99 9.53
N TYR A 115 -23.24 -4.82 8.54
CA TYR A 115 -24.00 -6.06 8.29
C TYR A 115 -23.70 -7.21 9.26
N LYS A 116 -22.60 -7.16 10.02
CA LYS A 116 -22.20 -8.21 10.97
C LYS A 116 -22.57 -7.91 12.42
N ASN A 117 -23.02 -6.69 12.70
CA ASN A 117 -23.58 -6.28 13.99
C ASN A 117 -25.10 -6.42 13.97
#